data_AF-A0AAP2VMQ5-F1
#
_entry.id   AF-A0AAP2VMQ5-F1
#
_cell.length_a   1.000
_cell.length_b   1.000
_cell.length_c   1.000
_cell.angle_alpha   90.00
_cell.angle_beta   90.00
_cell.angle_gamma   90.00
#
_symmetry.space_group_name_H-M   'P 1'
#
loop_
_entity.id
_entity.type
_entity.pdbx_description
1 polymer ?
#
loop_
_entity_poly.entity_id
_entity_poly.type
_entity_poly.pdbx_seq_one_letter_code
_entity_poly.pdbx_strand_id
1 'polypeptide(L)' 'IKDRDFGDKKCPYCSNRAALNGYNTLNDVKPELVPEWSANNTREIFEFSFMSNYRAWWTCENCSGDFQYEIRRRY' A
#
# COMPACT_ATOMS: atom_id res chain seq x y z
N ILE A 1 34.26 -8.39 9.07
CA ILE A 1 32.96 -8.06 8.43
C ILE A 1 32.16 -7.39 9.53
N LYS A 2 31.87 -6.10 9.40
CA LYS A 2 31.36 -5.28 10.52
C LYS A 2 30.01 -5.81 11.00
N ASP A 3 29.97 -6.07 12.29
CA ASP A 3 28.84 -6.57 13.05
C ASP A 3 27.57 -5.76 12.76
N ARG A 4 26.50 -6.47 12.40
CA ARG A 4 25.16 -5.89 12.28
C ARG A 4 24.66 -5.68 13.71
N ASP A 5 24.82 -4.46 14.20
CA ASP A 5 24.28 -4.02 15.48
C ASP A 5 22.78 -4.35 15.58
N PHE A 6 22.47 -5.28 16.48
CA PHE A 6 21.16 -5.91 16.66
C PHE A 6 20.39 -5.10 17.72
N GLY A 7 20.12 -3.83 17.40
CA GLY A 7 19.48 -2.89 18.31
C GLY A 7 18.66 -1.82 17.58
N ASP A 8 17.34 -1.95 17.63
CA ASP A 8 16.34 -0.89 17.42
C ASP A 8 16.22 -0.15 16.08
N LYS A 9 16.80 -0.64 14.99
CA LYS A 9 16.42 -0.18 13.64
C LYS A 9 15.39 -1.12 13.03
N LYS A 10 14.15 -1.09 13.54
CA LYS A 10 13.00 -1.76 12.90
C LYS A 10 12.91 -1.26 11.46
N CYS A 11 13.45 -2.04 10.51
CA CYS A 11 13.53 -1.66 9.10
C CYS A 11 12.13 -1.18 8.65
N PRO A 12 12.01 0.06 8.15
CA PRO A 12 10.70 0.65 7.84
C PRO A 12 9.96 -0.14 6.77
N TYR A 13 10.68 -0.81 5.86
CA TYR A 13 10.11 -1.68 4.83
C TYR A 13 9.66 -3.04 5.42
N CYS A 14 10.49 -3.69 6.24
CA CYS A 14 10.12 -4.95 6.91
C CYS A 14 8.92 -4.79 7.85
N SER A 15 8.71 -3.58 8.38
CA SER A 15 7.57 -3.22 9.24
C SER A 15 6.43 -2.53 8.47
N ASN A 16 6.50 -2.46 7.14
CA ASN A 16 5.50 -1.83 6.26
C ASN A 16 5.17 -0.36 6.55
N ARG A 17 6.05 0.34 7.26
CA ARG A 17 5.95 1.78 7.55
C ARG A 17 6.39 2.64 6.37
N ALA A 18 7.12 2.07 5.41
CA ALA A 18 7.48 2.69 4.15
C ALA A 18 7.25 1.71 2.99
N ALA A 19 6.93 2.25 1.82
CA ALA A 19 6.75 1.53 0.56
C ALA A 19 8.11 1.30 -0.13
N LEU A 20 8.29 0.09 -0.67
CA LEU A 20 9.42 -0.31 -1.51
C LEU A 20 8.88 -1.14 -2.68
N ASN A 21 9.04 -0.59 -3.89
CA ASN A 21 8.63 -1.24 -5.14
C ASN A 21 9.26 -2.63 -5.28
N GLY A 22 8.48 -3.60 -5.76
CA GLY A 22 8.88 -4.99 -5.89
C GLY A 22 8.95 -5.76 -4.57
N TYR A 23 8.50 -5.17 -3.45
CA TYR A 23 8.56 -5.82 -2.13
C TYR A 23 7.25 -5.72 -1.33
N ASN A 24 6.84 -4.51 -0.92
CA ASN A 24 5.72 -4.35 0.03
C ASN A 24 4.71 -3.26 -0.37
N THR A 25 4.84 -2.73 -1.57
CA THR A 25 3.90 -1.81 -2.22
C THR A 25 2.57 -2.49 -2.52
N LEU A 26 1.50 -1.69 -2.56
CA LEU A 26 0.15 -2.22 -2.70
C LEU A 26 -0.04 -2.96 -4.04
N ASN A 27 0.47 -2.42 -5.14
CA ASN A 27 0.38 -3.06 -6.47
C ASN A 27 1.20 -4.36 -6.57
N ASP A 28 2.30 -4.48 -5.84
CA ASP A 28 3.17 -5.66 -5.90
C ASP A 28 2.64 -6.80 -5.01
N VAL A 29 2.01 -6.46 -3.87
CA VAL A 29 1.44 -7.47 -2.95
C VAL A 29 -0.02 -7.80 -3.30
N LYS A 30 -0.78 -6.83 -3.82
CA LYS A 30 -2.22 -6.93 -4.12
C LYS A 30 -2.56 -6.39 -5.52
N PRO A 31 -2.08 -7.04 -6.60
CA PRO A 31 -2.34 -6.60 -7.97
C PRO A 31 -3.83 -6.55 -8.32
N GLU A 32 -4.67 -7.33 -7.64
CA GLU A 32 -6.13 -7.34 -7.79
C GLU A 32 -6.81 -6.02 -7.41
N LEU A 33 -6.15 -5.19 -6.60
CA LEU A 33 -6.66 -3.88 -6.19
C LEU A 33 -6.30 -2.74 -7.16
N VAL A 34 -5.40 -3.00 -8.13
CA VAL A 34 -4.98 -2.01 -9.11
C VAL A 34 -6.14 -1.54 -10.01
N PRO A 35 -7.02 -2.42 -10.54
CA PRO A 35 -8.18 -1.99 -11.33
C PRO A 35 -9.20 -1.17 -10.53
N GLU A 36 -9.27 -1.41 -9.22
CA GLU A 36 -10.18 -0.69 -8.32
C GLU A 36 -9.61 0.67 -7.86
N TRP A 37 -8.38 1.02 -8.24
CA TRP A 37 -7.79 2.32 -7.87
C TRP A 37 -8.44 3.45 -8.66
N SER A 38 -9.17 4.33 -7.96
CA SER A 38 -9.88 5.43 -8.61
C SER A 38 -8.94 6.50 -9.16
N ALA A 39 -9.32 7.08 -10.30
CA ALA A 39 -8.68 8.27 -10.87
C ALA A 39 -8.80 9.53 -10.00
N ASN A 40 -9.65 9.52 -8.96
CA ASN A 40 -9.79 10.61 -7.99
C ASN A 40 -8.63 10.66 -6.98
N ASN A 41 -7.75 9.65 -6.94
CA ASN A 41 -6.54 9.71 -6.13
C ASN A 41 -5.51 10.64 -6.75
N THR A 42 -4.89 11.48 -5.91
CA THR A 42 -3.79 12.37 -6.33
C THR A 42 -2.41 11.71 -6.25
N ARG A 43 -2.36 10.49 -5.71
CA ARG A 43 -1.14 9.71 -5.47
C ARG A 43 -1.28 8.36 -6.12
N GLU A 44 -0.14 7.79 -6.51
CA GLU A 44 -0.10 6.52 -7.20
C GLU A 44 -0.20 5.35 -6.22
N ILE A 45 -0.79 4.24 -6.67
CA ILE A 45 -1.00 3.04 -5.84
C ILE A 45 0.31 2.46 -5.28
N PHE A 46 1.40 2.56 -6.03
CA PHE A 46 2.73 2.06 -5.64
C PHE A 46 3.42 2.94 -4.59
N GLU A 47 2.91 4.15 -4.30
CA GLU A 47 3.48 4.98 -3.23
C GLU A 47 3.16 4.47 -1.82
N PHE A 48 2.24 3.50 -1.72
CA PHE A 48 1.73 3.01 -0.45
C PHE A 48 2.12 1.55 -0.24
N SER A 49 2.45 1.20 1.01
CA SER A 49 2.56 -0.20 1.40
C SER A 49 1.16 -0.81 1.55
N PHE A 50 1.05 -2.13 1.40
CA PHE A 50 -0.22 -2.84 1.58
C PHE A 50 -0.82 -2.70 2.99
N MET A 51 -0.03 -2.29 3.99
CA MET A 51 -0.47 -2.04 5.38
C MET A 51 -0.74 -0.56 5.67
N SER A 52 -0.71 0.30 4.66
CA SER A 52 -0.98 1.73 4.83
C SER A 52 -2.38 1.98 5.41
N ASN A 53 -2.47 2.89 6.38
CA ASN A 53 -3.74 3.39 6.91
C ASN A 53 -4.34 4.52 6.04
N TYR A 54 -3.71 4.87 4.93
CA TYR A 54 -4.20 5.87 4.00
C TYR A 54 -5.59 5.48 3.47
N ARG A 55 -6.52 6.43 3.47
CA ARG A 55 -7.84 6.28 2.84
C ARG A 55 -7.75 6.74 1.40
N ALA A 56 -7.72 5.78 0.49
CA ALA A 56 -7.75 6.01 -0.94
C ALA A 56 -9.20 6.02 -1.45
N TRP A 57 -9.41 6.62 -2.62
CA TRP A 57 -10.60 6.46 -3.42
C TRP A 57 -10.53 5.13 -4.19
N TRP A 58 -11.61 4.37 -4.15
CA TRP A 58 -11.76 3.10 -4.83
C TRP A 58 -12.95 3.17 -5.76
N THR A 59 -12.80 2.64 -6.97
CA THR A 59 -13.90 2.50 -7.91
C THR A 59 -14.51 1.12 -7.76
N CYS A 60 -15.81 1.09 -7.43
CA CYS A 60 -16.56 -0.16 -7.30
C CYS A 60 -16.94 -0.70 -8.68
N GLU A 61 -16.33 -1.82 -9.09
CA GLU A 61 -16.64 -2.46 -10.37
C GLU A 61 -18.13 -2.83 -10.51
N ASN A 62 -18.77 -3.23 -9.40
CA ASN A 62 -20.15 -3.71 -9.41
C ASN A 62 -21.21 -2.62 -9.18
N CYS A 63 -20.82 -1.42 -8.72
CA CYS A 63 -21.77 -0.41 -8.26
C CYS A 63 -21.55 0.99 -8.87
N SER A 64 -20.69 1.11 -9.89
CA SER A 64 -20.45 2.31 -10.70
C SER A 64 -20.13 3.57 -9.91
N GLY A 65 -19.70 3.42 -8.65
CA GLY A 65 -19.50 4.51 -7.71
C GLY A 65 -18.13 4.46 -7.06
N ASP A 66 -17.60 5.64 -6.75
CA ASP A 66 -16.36 5.79 -6.02
C ASP A 66 -16.62 5.91 -4.51
N PHE A 67 -15.80 5.23 -3.71
CA PHE A 67 -15.89 5.25 -2.26
C PHE A 67 -14.51 5.34 -1.61
N GLN A 68 -14.45 5.91 -0.41
CA GLN A 68 -13.19 6.01 0.33
C GLN A 68 -13.02 4.89 1.36
N TYR A 69 -11.89 4.20 1.31
CA TYR A 69 -11.57 3.14 2.25
C TYR A 69 -10.07 3.03 2.55
N GLU A 70 -9.73 2.54 3.74
CA GLU A 70 -8.33 2.35 4.16
C GLU A 70 -7.66 1.23 3.34
N ILE A 71 -6.46 1.47 2.83
CA ILE A 71 -5.67 0.50 2.07
C ILE A 71 -5.52 -0.83 2.84
N ARG A 72 -5.04 -0.78 4.09
CA ARG A 72 -4.83 -1.98 4.93
C ARG A 72 -6.08 -2.81 5.23
N ARG A 73 -7.28 -2.27 4.99
CA ARG A 73 -8.55 -2.97 5.22
C ARG A 73 -9.13 -3.58 3.94
N ARG A 74 -8.47 -3.38 2.80
CA ARG A 74 -8.79 -4.05 1.55
C ARG A 74 -8.10 -5.41 1.62
N TYR A 75 -8.88 -6.48 1.78
CA TYR A 75 -8.38 -7.86 1.90
C TYR A 75 -8.33 -8.54 0.55
#